data_AF-A0A1J9R5T4-F1
#
_entry.id   AF-A0A1J9R5T4-F1
#
_cell.length_a   1.000
_cell.length_b   1.000
_cell.length_c   1.000
_cell.angle_alpha   90.00
_cell.angle_beta   90.00
_cell.angle_gamma   90.00
#
_symmetry.space_group_name_H-M   'P 1'
#
loop_
_entity.id
_entity.type
_entity.pdbx_description
1 polymer ?
#
loop_
_entity_poly.entity_id
_entity_poly.type
_entity_poly.pdbx_seq_one_letter_code
_entity_poly.pdbx_strand_id
1 'polypeptide(L)'
;MPSTNDHQDHPPTAFKILTAAQWAAWQRAGAFSGAGIDLADGYIHLSTAATAGETYARYFADQHDPDSLVVVEVDLRRLGQQGTGAGTGAEVKWEVSRGGALFPHVYGEIPVGAVGRRWEGGEVGRGLFEGLEAEAGRG
;
A
#
# COMPACT_ATOMS: atom_id res chain seq x y z
N MET A 1 -22.51 25.63 10.12
CA MET A 1 -21.85 24.36 10.44
C MET A 1 -20.36 24.57 10.24
N PRO A 2 -19.48 24.48 11.26
CA PRO A 2 -18.08 24.31 10.94
C PRO A 2 -17.94 22.91 10.34
N SER A 3 -17.56 22.83 9.06
CA SER A 3 -17.02 21.61 8.47
C SER A 3 -15.75 21.31 9.25
N THR A 4 -15.82 20.37 10.20
CA THR A 4 -14.60 19.82 10.80
C THR A 4 -13.96 18.98 9.72
N ASN A 5 -13.03 19.63 9.04
CA ASN A 5 -11.96 19.04 8.27
C ASN A 5 -11.35 17.94 9.17
N ASP A 6 -11.80 16.69 9.01
CA ASP A 6 -11.20 15.52 9.66
C ASP A 6 -9.79 15.42 9.09
N HIS A 7 -8.85 16.10 9.75
CA HIS A 7 -7.43 15.81 9.63
C HIS A 7 -7.22 14.50 10.37
N GLN A 8 -7.82 13.40 9.90
CA GLN A 8 -7.32 12.09 10.28
C GLN A 8 -5.86 12.09 9.84
N ASP A 9 -4.95 12.22 10.81
CA ASP A 9 -3.51 12.11 10.64
C ASP A 9 -3.23 10.66 10.24
N HIS A 10 -3.46 10.39 8.96
CA HIS A 10 -3.20 9.11 8.37
C HIS A 10 -1.69 8.91 8.23
N PRO A 11 -1.21 7.66 8.33
CA PRO A 11 0.18 7.35 8.04
C PRO A 11 0.59 7.92 6.67
N PRO A 12 1.76 8.58 6.58
CA PRO A 12 2.24 9.14 5.31
C PRO A 12 2.65 8.05 4.32
N THR A 13 2.81 6.81 4.79
CA THR A 13 3.19 5.65 3.98
C THR A 13 2.23 4.49 4.16
N ALA A 14 2.11 3.70 3.10
CA ALA A 14 1.32 2.47 3.08
C ALA A 14 2.05 1.38 2.30
N PHE A 15 1.64 0.13 2.47
CA PHE A 15 2.34 -1.03 1.95
C PHE A 15 1.51 -1.76 0.92
N LYS A 16 2.15 -2.18 -0.18
CA LYS A 16 1.60 -3.12 -1.15
C LYS A 16 2.38 -4.41 -1.08
N ILE A 17 1.67 -5.53 -0.97
CA ILE A 17 2.20 -6.87 -1.16
C ILE A 17 1.85 -7.30 -2.57
N LEU A 18 2.84 -7.73 -3.35
CA LEU A 18 2.70 -8.12 -4.74
C LEU A 18 3.73 -9.20 -5.10
N THR A 19 3.57 -9.83 -6.26
CA THR A 19 4.57 -10.79 -6.74
C THR A 19 5.77 -10.11 -7.38
N ALA A 20 6.91 -10.79 -7.44
CA ALA A 20 8.11 -10.31 -8.13
C ALA A 20 7.84 -9.99 -9.62
N ALA A 21 6.99 -10.78 -10.27
CA ALA A 21 6.57 -10.53 -11.65
C ALA A 21 5.75 -9.24 -11.79
N GLN A 22 4.82 -9.00 -10.86
CA GLN A 22 4.04 -7.76 -10.81
C GLN A 22 4.95 -6.56 -10.53
N TRP A 23 5.95 -6.71 -9.66
CA TRP A 23 6.90 -5.65 -9.36
C TRP A 23 7.78 -5.31 -10.56
N ALA A 24 8.27 -6.33 -11.27
CA ALA A 24 9.03 -6.13 -12.50
C ALA A 24 8.17 -5.45 -13.58
N ALA A 25 6.88 -5.80 -13.70
CA ALA A 25 5.96 -5.15 -14.62
C ALA A 25 5.72 -3.67 -14.25
N TRP A 26 5.49 -3.37 -12.98
CA TRP A 26 5.36 -2.01 -12.46
C TRP A 26 6.58 -1.17 -12.81
N GLN A 27 7.79 -1.65 -12.51
CA GLN A 27 9.02 -0.92 -12.82
C GLN A 27 9.17 -0.63 -14.32
N ARG A 28 8.84 -1.58 -15.19
CA ARG A 28 8.91 -1.39 -16.65
C ARG A 28 7.87 -0.40 -17.17
N ALA A 29 6.66 -0.43 -16.62
CA ALA A 29 5.57 0.46 -17.02
C ALA A 29 5.75 1.88 -16.46
N GLY A 30 6.51 2.04 -15.38
CA GLY A 30 6.70 3.32 -14.66
C GLY A 30 5.55 3.68 -13.71
N ALA A 31 4.42 2.99 -13.81
CA ALA A 31 3.28 3.11 -12.91
C ALA A 31 2.57 1.76 -12.72
N PHE A 32 1.82 1.63 -11.62
CA PHE A 32 1.05 0.44 -11.30
C PHE A 32 -0.43 0.78 -11.32
N SER A 33 -1.15 0.10 -12.20
CA SER A 33 -2.58 0.28 -12.40
C SER A 33 -3.43 -0.73 -11.61
N GLY A 34 -2.80 -1.56 -10.75
CA GLY A 34 -3.46 -2.62 -9.99
C GLY A 34 -3.22 -4.03 -10.54
N ALA A 35 -3.47 -5.05 -9.73
CA ALA A 35 -3.45 -6.44 -10.16
C ALA A 35 -4.57 -7.28 -9.52
N GLY A 36 -5.10 -8.23 -10.28
CA GLY A 36 -6.11 -9.18 -9.80
C GLY A 36 -7.34 -8.47 -9.25
N ILE A 37 -7.53 -8.54 -7.92
CA ILE A 37 -8.67 -7.95 -7.22
C ILE A 37 -8.69 -6.41 -7.32
N ASP A 38 -7.53 -5.75 -7.41
CA ASP A 38 -7.49 -4.28 -7.54
C ASP A 38 -8.22 -3.81 -8.82
N LEU A 39 -8.01 -4.54 -9.92
CA LEU A 39 -8.65 -4.23 -11.21
C LEU A 39 -10.14 -4.56 -11.20
N ALA A 40 -10.53 -5.59 -10.44
CA ALA A 40 -11.94 -5.97 -10.30
C ALA A 40 -12.72 -4.96 -9.45
N ASP A 41 -12.11 -4.45 -8.38
CA ASP A 41 -12.73 -3.48 -7.47
C ASP A 41 -12.60 -2.03 -7.95
N GLY A 42 -11.68 -1.77 -8.89
CA GLY A 42 -11.49 -0.46 -9.53
C GLY A 42 -10.60 0.50 -8.73
N TYR A 43 -9.86 -0.02 -7.75
CA TYR A 43 -8.88 0.73 -6.95
C TYR A 43 -7.78 -0.20 -6.42
N ILE A 44 -6.61 0.37 -6.12
CA ILE A 44 -5.45 -0.38 -5.65
C ILE A 44 -5.50 -0.47 -4.12
N HIS A 45 -5.56 -1.70 -3.60
CA HIS A 45 -5.55 -1.96 -2.18
C HIS A 45 -4.14 -1.78 -1.61
N LEU A 46 -4.01 -0.90 -0.61
CA LEU A 46 -2.84 -0.78 0.22
C LEU A 46 -3.18 -1.16 1.66
N SER A 47 -2.17 -1.51 2.45
CA SER A 47 -2.30 -1.80 3.89
C SER A 47 -1.47 -0.81 4.70
N THR A 48 -1.87 -0.53 5.93
CA THR A 48 -1.01 0.20 6.88
C THR A 48 0.01 -0.74 7.48
N ALA A 49 1.01 -0.21 8.20
CA ALA A 49 1.94 -1.06 8.96
C ALA A 49 1.20 -2.02 9.91
N ALA A 50 0.16 -1.53 10.58
CA ALA A 50 -0.65 -2.30 11.52
C ALA A 50 -1.52 -3.38 10.85
N THR A 51 -1.95 -3.18 9.59
CA THR A 51 -2.82 -4.15 8.90
C THR A 51 -2.11 -5.05 7.90
N ALA A 52 -0.89 -4.69 7.49
CA ALA A 52 -0.12 -5.43 6.48
C ALA A 52 0.22 -6.87 6.92
N GLY A 53 0.53 -7.07 8.21
CA GLY A 53 0.79 -8.41 8.74
C GLY A 53 -0.41 -9.35 8.67
N GLU A 54 -1.62 -8.85 8.95
CA GLU A 54 -2.86 -9.63 8.79
C GLU A 54 -3.15 -9.89 7.31
N THR A 55 -2.93 -8.91 6.43
CA THR A 55 -3.07 -9.08 4.98
C THR A 55 -2.13 -10.19 4.48
N TYR A 56 -0.87 -10.18 4.91
CA TYR A 56 0.10 -11.23 4.61
C TYR A 56 -0.38 -12.59 5.11
N ALA A 57 -0.77 -12.69 6.38
CA ALA A 57 -1.20 -13.94 6.99
C ALA A 57 -2.42 -14.56 6.28
N ARG A 58 -3.36 -13.74 5.81
CA ARG A 58 -4.62 -14.22 5.20
C ARG A 58 -4.48 -14.62 3.73
N TYR A 59 -3.67 -13.90 2.96
CA TYR A 59 -3.65 -14.05 1.49
C TYR A 59 -2.33 -14.61 0.95
N PHE A 60 -1.25 -14.52 1.72
CA PHE A 60 0.11 -14.78 1.24
C PHE A 60 0.89 -15.81 2.06
N ALA A 61 0.45 -16.17 3.27
CA ALA A 61 1.17 -17.11 4.14
C ALA A 61 1.30 -18.53 3.58
N ASP A 62 0.35 -18.98 2.76
CA ASP A 62 0.39 -20.30 2.12
C ASP A 62 1.22 -20.32 0.82
N GLN A 63 1.83 -19.19 0.43
CA GLN A 63 2.73 -19.17 -0.72
C GLN A 63 4.05 -19.84 -0.35
N HIS A 64 4.27 -21.03 -0.89
CA HIS A 64 5.44 -21.86 -0.62
C HIS A 64 6.73 -21.36 -1.28
N ASP A 65 6.65 -20.36 -2.16
CA ASP A 65 7.80 -19.76 -2.82
C ASP A 65 8.13 -18.41 -2.17
N PRO A 66 9.10 -18.37 -1.22
CA PRO A 66 9.48 -17.14 -0.55
C PRO A 66 10.04 -16.10 -1.52
N ASP A 67 10.65 -16.52 -2.64
CA ASP A 67 11.24 -15.63 -3.65
C ASP A 67 10.21 -14.97 -4.57
N SER A 68 8.94 -15.36 -4.44
CA SER A 68 7.88 -14.87 -5.30
C SER A 68 7.27 -13.54 -4.85
N LEU A 69 7.54 -13.09 -3.62
CA LEU A 69 6.89 -11.92 -3.03
C LEU A 69 7.80 -10.71 -2.91
N VAL A 70 7.17 -9.55 -3.10
CA VAL A 70 7.75 -8.23 -2.91
C VAL A 70 6.78 -7.41 -2.07
N VAL A 71 7.29 -6.74 -1.05
CA VAL A 71 6.57 -5.72 -0.30
C VAL A 71 7.19 -4.38 -0.64
N VAL A 72 6.36 -3.41 -1.05
CA VAL A 72 6.82 -2.04 -1.29
C VAL A 72 6.11 -1.08 -0.34
N GLU A 73 6.88 -0.13 0.18
CA GLU A 73 6.37 1.03 0.88
C GLU A 73 6.10 2.15 -0.14
N VAL A 74 4.89 2.70 -0.11
CA VAL A 74 4.41 3.76 -0.98
C VAL A 74 4.24 5.03 -0.15
N ASP A 75 4.90 6.12 -0.55
CA ASP A 75 4.71 7.45 0.03
C ASP A 75 3.43 8.07 -0.53
N LEU A 76 2.38 8.07 0.28
CA LEU A 76 1.06 8.56 -0.12
C LEU A 76 1.06 10.06 -0.42
N ARG A 77 2.01 10.82 0.16
CA ARG A 77 2.16 12.27 -0.10
C ARG A 77 2.60 12.53 -1.54
N ARG A 78 3.20 11.55 -2.22
CA ARG A 78 3.64 11.65 -3.62
C ARG A 78 2.53 11.35 -4.63
N LEU A 79 1.40 10.75 -4.22
CA LEU A 79 0.31 10.36 -5.12
C LEU A 79 -0.61 11.53 -5.49
N GLY A 80 -0.65 12.55 -4.62
CA GLY A 80 -1.36 13.79 -4.85
C GLY A 80 -2.28 14.12 -3.68
N GLN A 81 -2.15 15.34 -3.17
CA GLN A 81 -3.17 15.92 -2.31
C GLN A 81 -4.35 16.37 -3.17
N GLN A 82 -5.57 16.15 -2.67
CA GLN A 82 -6.80 16.67 -3.24
C GLN A 82 -6.63 18.15 -3.62
N GLY A 83 -6.90 18.50 -4.89
CA GLY A 83 -7.23 19.88 -5.27
C GLY A 83 -6.10 20.87 -5.60
N THR A 84 -4.84 20.47 -5.81
CA THR A 84 -3.78 21.44 -6.20
C THR A 84 -2.98 21.05 -7.45
N GLY A 85 -3.67 20.69 -8.53
CA GLY A 85 -3.24 20.96 -9.92
C GLY A 85 -1.88 20.44 -10.43
N ALA A 86 -1.10 19.69 -9.66
CA ALA A 86 0.25 19.27 -10.03
C ALA A 86 0.63 17.82 -9.64
N GLY A 87 -0.28 17.08 -9.00
CA GLY A 87 -0.07 15.67 -8.63
C GLY A 87 -0.54 14.69 -9.73
N THR A 88 -0.02 13.46 -9.70
CA THR A 88 -0.24 12.35 -10.66
C THR A 88 -1.68 11.83 -10.80
N GLY A 89 -2.68 12.59 -10.36
CA GLY A 89 -4.11 12.30 -10.57
C GLY A 89 -4.68 11.15 -9.74
N ALA A 90 -3.89 10.51 -8.86
CA ALA A 90 -4.34 9.39 -8.06
C ALA A 90 -4.96 9.88 -6.73
N GLU A 91 -6.21 9.48 -6.46
CA GLU A 91 -6.94 9.84 -5.24
C GLU A 91 -6.74 8.75 -4.17
N VAL A 92 -6.31 9.13 -2.97
CA VAL A 92 -6.23 8.21 -1.83
C VAL A 92 -7.48 8.37 -0.96
N LYS A 93 -8.22 7.28 -0.76
CA LYS A 93 -9.34 7.23 0.19
C LYS A 93 -9.03 6.25 1.31
N TRP A 94 -9.41 6.63 2.52
CA TRP A 94 -9.28 5.77 3.69
C TRP A 94 -10.65 5.22 4.03
N GLU A 95 -10.84 3.93 3.74
CA GLU A 95 -12.14 3.30 3.90
C GLU A 95 -12.07 2.22 4.98
N VAL A 96 -13.13 2.15 5.78
CA VAL A 96 -13.26 1.11 6.79
C VAL A 96 -13.43 -0.22 6.09
N SER A 97 -12.54 -1.15 6.40
CA SER A 97 -12.62 -2.53 5.92
C SER A 97 -12.83 -3.46 7.11
N ARG A 98 -12.18 -4.62 7.10
CA ARG A 98 -12.27 -5.63 8.15
C ARG A 98 -11.90 -5.08 9.53
N GLY A 99 -12.65 -5.53 10.54
CA GLY A 99 -12.36 -5.22 11.95
C GLY A 99 -12.52 -3.75 12.35
N GLY A 100 -13.12 -2.91 11.50
CA GLY A 100 -13.22 -1.47 11.75
C GLY A 100 -11.93 -0.70 11.43
N ALA A 101 -10.89 -1.36 10.92
CA ALA A 101 -9.64 -0.73 10.54
C ALA A 101 -9.75 0.00 9.18
N LEU A 102 -9.06 1.12 9.06
CA LEU A 102 -8.99 1.89 7.82
C LEU A 102 -7.90 1.33 6.90
N PHE A 103 -8.25 1.16 5.63
CA PHE A 103 -7.33 0.77 4.57
C PHE A 103 -7.21 1.90 3.55
N PRO A 104 -5.98 2.26 3.13
CA PRO A 104 -5.78 3.18 2.04
C PRO A 104 -6.09 2.50 0.70
N HIS A 105 -7.01 3.09 -0.05
CA HIS A 105 -7.37 2.71 -1.40
C HIS A 105 -6.95 3.81 -2.37
N VAL A 106 -6.21 3.45 -3.42
CA VAL A 106 -5.75 4.40 -4.43
C VAL A 106 -6.57 4.25 -5.70
N TYR A 107 -7.28 5.31 -6.08
CA TYR A 107 -8.03 5.42 -7.32
C TYR A 107 -7.16 6.11 -8.37
N GLY A 108 -6.59 5.31 -9.27
CA GLY A 108 -5.62 5.76 -10.26
C GLY A 108 -4.36 4.91 -10.20
N GLU A 109 -3.30 5.37 -10.86
CA GLU A 109 -2.05 4.63 -10.95
C GLU A 109 -1.04 5.10 -9.89
N ILE A 110 -0.27 4.16 -9.35
CA ILE A 110 0.82 4.49 -8.41
C ILE A 110 2.12 4.58 -9.22
N PRO A 111 2.70 5.77 -9.42
CA PRO A 111 3.98 5.90 -10.10
C PRO A 111 5.07 5.18 -9.32
N VAL A 112 6.02 4.57 -10.01
CA VAL A 112 7.16 3.89 -9.36
C VAL A 112 7.97 4.85 -8.50
N GLY A 113 7.98 6.15 -8.83
CA GLY A 113 8.61 7.20 -8.04
C GLY A 113 7.95 7.49 -6.68
N ALA A 114 6.73 6.98 -6.43
CA ALA A 114 6.11 7.02 -5.11
C ALA A 114 6.61 5.90 -4.18
N VAL A 115 7.32 4.89 -4.70
CA VAL A 115 7.87 3.80 -3.91
C VAL A 115 9.12 4.27 -3.16
N GLY A 116 9.16 4.01 -1.86
CA GLY A 116 10.27 4.30 -0.95
C GLY A 116 11.14 3.06 -0.72
N ARG A 117 10.85 2.31 0.35
CA ARG A 117 11.54 1.04 0.67
C ARG A 117 10.87 -0.14 -0.05
N ARG A 118 11.64 -1.21 -0.28
CA ARG A 118 11.14 -2.51 -0.72
C ARG A 118 11.83 -3.64 0.02
N TRP A 119 11.12 -4.75 0.15
CA TRP A 119 11.60 -6.02 0.69
C TRP A 119 11.19 -7.13 -0.28
N GLU A 120 12.06 -8.11 -0.49
CA GLU A 120 11.83 -9.17 -1.46
C GLU A 120 12.33 -10.52 -0.93
N GLY A 121 11.77 -11.59 -1.46
CA GLY A 121 12.24 -12.93 -1.17
C GLY A 121 12.14 -13.30 0.32
N GLY A 122 13.20 -13.92 0.84
CA GLY A 122 13.30 -14.33 2.24
C GLY A 122 13.17 -13.21 3.28
N GLU A 123 13.19 -11.93 2.88
CA GLU A 123 12.87 -10.80 3.76
C GLU A 123 11.36 -10.66 4.01
N VAL A 124 10.53 -11.12 3.06
CA VAL A 124 9.08 -11.05 3.15
C VAL A 124 8.58 -12.20 4.01
N GLY A 125 8.36 -11.90 5.28
CA GLY A 125 7.80 -12.84 6.24
C GLY A 125 7.19 -12.13 7.43
N ARG A 126 6.67 -12.91 8.38
CA ARG A 126 6.00 -12.37 9.57
C ARG A 126 6.83 -11.32 10.32
N GLY A 127 8.14 -11.55 10.47
CA GLY A 127 9.05 -10.64 11.17
C GLY A 127 9.19 -9.26 10.52
N LEU A 128 9.04 -9.17 9.19
CA LEU A 128 9.01 -7.87 8.49
C LEU A 128 7.84 -7.03 8.99
N PHE A 129 6.63 -7.60 9.00
CA PHE A 129 5.42 -6.87 9.38
C PHE A 129 5.42 -6.49 10.86
N GLU A 130 5.92 -7.35 11.75
CA GLU A 130 6.11 -7.02 13.17
C GLU A 130 7.08 -5.84 13.35
N GLY A 131 8.15 -5.79 12.54
CA GLY A 131 9.09 -4.67 12.51
C GLY A 131 8.46 -3.36 12.02
N LEU A 132 7.73 -3.41 10.91
CA LEU A 132 7.02 -2.24 10.35
C LEU A 132 5.98 -1.68 11.32
N GLU A 133 5.21 -2.53 11.99
CA GLU A 133 4.24 -2.11 13.01
C GLU A 133 4.93 -1.44 14.20
N ALA A 134 6.02 -2.02 14.70
CA ALA A 134 6.80 -1.44 15.80
C ALA A 134 7.47 -0.10 15.42
N GLU A 135 7.87 0.09 14.16
CA GLU A 135 8.34 1.38 13.65
C GLU A 135 7.24 2.43 13.62
N ALA A 136 6.04 2.07 13.15
CA ALA A 136 4.90 2.98 13.08
C ALA A 136 4.39 3.41 14.46
N GLY A 137 4.47 2.54 15.48
CA GLY A 137 4.05 2.86 16.85
C GLY A 137 5.02 3.73 17.66
N ARG A 138 6.19 4.09 17.10
CA ARG A 138 7.19 4.96 17.74
C ARG A 138 7.11 6.43 17.33
N GLY A 139 6.21 6.76 16.40
CA GLY A 139 6.01 8.10 15.84
C GLY A 139 5.05 8.98 16.62
#